data_AF-A0A1B6JKK1-F1
#
_entry.id   AF-A0A1B6JKK1-F1
#
_cell.length_a   1.000
_cell.length_b   1.000
_cell.length_c   1.000
_cell.angle_alpha   90.00
_cell.angle_beta   90.00
_cell.angle_gamma   90.00
#
_symmetry.space_group_name_H-M   'P 1'
#
loop_
_entity.id
_entity.type
_entity.pdbx_description
1 polymer ?
#
loop_
_entity_poly.entity_id
_entity_poly.type
_entity_poly.pdbx_seq_one_letter_code
_entity_poly.pdbx_strand_id
1 'polypeptide(L)'
;GVLLMETKPQVLASILAALVTEQQTMDLQQILQIFLAYLPSRMGVAGTAASGVLQGFLERVLTSTKHPDTSHPPTKEALQILMRSYLSDLRVNNKGNESNSFPGKRPFFAYMLPPFTSPEHPSLIKLEWLICSGWLSSECLAELTQYVKEVLPSCLSLLILAQPSAGLPLLIDQCPQAIPQYTKDRLKNEADLKQMISLLEVKVENDTKGIYEPILKERAHPDTHFS
;
A
#
# COMPACT_ATOMS: atom_id res chain seq x y z
N GLY A 1 -3.20 -25.99 16.69
CA GLY A 1 -3.67 -24.69 16.15
C GLY A 1 -3.27 -23.57 17.07
N VAL A 2 -4.06 -23.32 18.13
CA VAL A 2 -3.90 -22.16 19.04
C VAL A 2 -2.52 -22.06 19.69
N LEU A 3 -1.98 -23.15 20.24
CA LEU A 3 -0.63 -23.15 20.84
C LEU A 3 0.47 -22.78 19.84
N LEU A 4 0.33 -23.18 18.58
CA LEU A 4 1.31 -22.87 17.52
C LEU A 4 1.20 -21.40 17.07
N MET A 5 -0.02 -20.84 17.05
CA MET A 5 -0.25 -19.42 16.79
C MET A 5 0.40 -18.55 17.86
N GLU A 6 0.32 -18.96 19.14
CA GLU A 6 0.90 -18.21 20.26
C GLU A 6 2.42 -18.35 20.36
N THR A 7 2.96 -19.54 20.07
CA THR A 7 4.39 -19.82 20.26
C THR A 7 5.26 -19.55 19.04
N LYS A 8 4.73 -19.77 17.82
CA LYS A 8 5.47 -19.63 16.56
C LYS A 8 4.58 -19.10 15.41
N PRO A 9 4.02 -17.88 15.53
CA PRO A 9 3.07 -17.32 14.56
C PRO A 9 3.66 -17.25 13.14
N GLN A 10 4.91 -16.83 13.01
CA GLN A 10 5.58 -16.68 11.71
C GLN A 10 5.83 -18.01 10.99
N VAL A 11 6.09 -19.08 11.75
CA VAL A 11 6.27 -20.43 11.19
C VAL A 11 4.94 -20.93 10.64
N LEU A 12 3.85 -20.76 11.39
CA LEU A 12 2.52 -21.14 10.94
C LEU A 12 2.11 -20.35 9.69
N ALA A 13 2.32 -19.03 9.67
CA ALA A 13 2.07 -18.20 8.51
C ALA A 13 2.84 -18.68 7.27
N SER A 14 4.10 -19.05 7.44
CA SER A 14 4.96 -19.56 6.36
C SER A 14 4.46 -20.91 5.82
N ILE A 15 4.08 -21.84 6.70
CA ILE A 15 3.53 -23.15 6.30
C ILE A 15 2.23 -22.95 5.52
N LEU A 16 1.30 -22.14 6.03
CA LEU A 16 0.03 -21.88 5.34
C LEU A 16 0.25 -21.23 3.97
N ALA A 17 1.19 -20.28 3.87
CA ALA A 17 1.51 -19.66 2.60
C ALA A 17 2.09 -20.65 1.59
N ALA A 18 2.99 -21.54 2.01
CA ALA A 18 3.56 -22.59 1.15
C ALA A 18 2.50 -23.59 0.66
N LEU A 19 1.51 -23.93 1.50
CA LEU A 19 0.40 -24.81 1.13
C LEU A 19 -0.48 -24.22 0.01
N VAL A 20 -0.61 -22.89 -0.04
CA VAL A 20 -1.36 -22.19 -1.09
C VAL A 20 -0.52 -21.95 -2.34
N THR A 21 0.72 -21.48 -2.16
CA THR A 21 1.53 -20.93 -3.25
C THR A 21 2.43 -21.96 -3.93
N GLU A 22 3.05 -22.86 -3.16
CA GLU A 22 4.00 -23.85 -3.69
C GLU A 22 3.31 -25.19 -3.94
N GLN A 23 2.56 -25.68 -2.96
CA GLN A 23 1.96 -27.02 -3.03
C GLN A 23 0.58 -27.02 -3.69
N GLN A 24 -0.11 -25.86 -3.74
CA GLN A 24 -1.49 -25.71 -4.28
C GLN A 24 -2.49 -26.72 -3.69
N THR A 25 -2.24 -27.21 -2.48
CA THR A 25 -3.06 -28.20 -1.79
C THR A 25 -4.26 -27.56 -1.06
N MET A 26 -4.21 -26.26 -0.84
CA MET A 26 -5.27 -25.49 -0.18
C MET A 26 -5.60 -24.25 -0.99
N ASP A 27 -6.89 -23.91 -1.01
CA ASP A 27 -7.34 -22.68 -1.64
C ASP A 27 -7.22 -21.48 -0.69
N LEU A 28 -6.86 -20.31 -1.24
CA LEU A 28 -6.74 -19.06 -0.47
C LEU A 28 -8.06 -18.73 0.24
N GLN A 29 -9.19 -18.86 -0.46
CA GLN A 29 -10.49 -18.47 0.09
C GLN A 29 -10.88 -19.34 1.28
N GLN A 30 -10.57 -20.64 1.22
CA GLN A 30 -10.81 -21.58 2.33
C GLN A 30 -10.03 -21.17 3.59
N ILE A 31 -8.75 -20.81 3.45
CA ILE A 31 -7.95 -20.36 4.58
C ILE A 31 -8.49 -19.03 5.12
N LEU A 32 -8.82 -18.07 4.25
CA LEU A 32 -9.39 -16.80 4.68
C LEU A 32 -10.69 -16.97 5.45
N GLN A 33 -11.61 -17.82 4.97
CA GLN A 33 -12.86 -18.11 5.68
C GLN A 33 -12.63 -18.67 7.09
N ILE A 34 -11.64 -19.56 7.25
CA ILE A 34 -11.29 -20.10 8.58
C ILE A 34 -10.82 -18.98 9.51
N PHE A 35 -9.93 -18.10 9.04
CA PHE A 35 -9.46 -16.98 9.86
C PHE A 35 -10.57 -15.98 10.18
N LEU A 36 -11.41 -15.62 9.21
CA LEU A 36 -12.49 -14.66 9.39
C LEU A 36 -13.60 -15.20 10.29
N ALA A 37 -13.87 -16.50 10.29
CA ALA A 37 -14.77 -17.13 11.27
C ALA A 37 -14.13 -17.19 12.67
N TYR A 38 -12.81 -17.33 12.74
CA TYR A 38 -12.08 -17.50 14.00
C TYR A 38 -11.83 -16.18 14.73
N LEU A 39 -11.49 -15.09 14.02
CA LEU A 39 -11.09 -13.81 14.61
C LEU A 39 -12.16 -13.18 15.54
N PRO A 40 -13.44 -13.05 15.14
CA PRO A 40 -14.47 -12.46 15.99
C PRO A 40 -14.71 -13.25 17.29
N SER A 41 -14.44 -14.56 17.28
CA SER A 41 -14.64 -15.45 18.42
C SER A 41 -13.54 -15.41 19.48
N ARG A 42 -12.47 -14.61 19.26
CA ARG A 42 -11.29 -14.56 20.13
C ARG A 42 -11.01 -13.13 20.60
N MET A 43 -11.05 -12.93 21.91
CA MET A 43 -10.60 -11.68 22.55
C MET A 43 -9.22 -11.87 23.21
N GLY A 44 -8.43 -10.79 23.28
CA GLY A 44 -7.14 -10.78 23.97
C GLY A 44 -5.99 -11.43 23.18
N VAL A 45 -5.03 -12.02 23.90
CA VAL A 45 -3.74 -12.50 23.36
C VAL A 45 -3.89 -13.48 22.19
N ALA A 46 -4.86 -14.40 22.27
CA ALA A 46 -5.13 -15.36 21.19
C ALA A 46 -5.63 -14.69 19.90
N GLY A 47 -6.39 -13.59 20.03
CA GLY A 47 -6.84 -12.78 18.88
C GLY A 47 -5.66 -12.04 18.23
N THR A 48 -4.77 -11.46 19.03
CA THR A 48 -3.55 -10.80 18.55
C THR A 48 -2.63 -11.79 17.82
N ALA A 49 -2.42 -12.99 18.39
CA ALA A 49 -1.62 -14.03 17.76
C ALA A 49 -2.20 -14.49 16.41
N ALA A 50 -3.52 -14.70 16.35
CA ALA A 50 -4.20 -15.08 15.12
C ALA A 50 -4.14 -13.98 14.04
N SER A 51 -4.27 -12.72 14.44
CA SER A 51 -4.12 -11.57 13.54
C SER A 51 -2.70 -11.48 12.97
N GLY A 52 -1.67 -11.70 13.79
CA GLY A 52 -0.28 -11.75 13.34
C GLY A 52 -0.01 -12.88 12.34
N VAL A 53 -0.60 -14.07 12.57
CA VAL A 53 -0.51 -15.19 11.62
C VAL A 53 -1.21 -14.85 10.30
N LEU A 54 -2.41 -14.26 10.36
CA LEU A 54 -3.15 -13.86 9.16
C LEU A 54 -2.37 -12.82 8.35
N GLN A 55 -1.81 -11.80 9.01
CA GLN A 55 -0.97 -10.81 8.37
C GLN A 55 0.23 -11.44 7.68
N GLY A 56 1.02 -12.27 8.40
CA GLY A 56 2.20 -12.94 7.82
C GLY A 56 1.85 -13.88 6.67
N PHE A 57 0.70 -14.56 6.75
CA PHE A 57 0.18 -15.41 5.68
C PHE A 57 -0.16 -14.57 4.44
N LEU A 58 -0.95 -13.50 4.62
CA LEU A 58 -1.36 -12.59 3.54
C LEU A 58 -0.14 -11.93 2.88
N GLU A 59 0.81 -11.41 3.65
CA GLU A 59 2.04 -10.80 3.13
C GLU A 59 2.77 -11.73 2.17
N ARG A 60 2.92 -13.02 2.54
CA ARG A 60 3.61 -14.02 1.71
C ARG A 60 2.80 -14.38 0.48
N VAL A 61 1.52 -14.72 0.65
CA VAL A 61 0.66 -15.13 -0.46
C VAL A 61 0.55 -14.01 -1.48
N LEU A 62 0.21 -12.80 -1.03
CA LEU A 62 -0.03 -11.65 -1.90
C LEU A 62 1.21 -11.25 -2.71
N THR A 63 2.41 -11.48 -2.18
CA THR A 63 3.65 -11.20 -2.91
C THR A 63 4.00 -12.26 -3.96
N SER A 64 3.51 -13.48 -3.77
CA SER A 64 3.72 -14.59 -4.72
C SER A 64 2.59 -14.68 -5.76
N THR A 65 1.39 -14.20 -5.44
CA THR A 65 0.24 -14.21 -6.35
C THR A 65 0.24 -13.00 -7.28
N LYS A 66 -0.06 -13.22 -8.57
CA LYS A 66 -0.14 -12.11 -9.53
C LYS A 66 -1.35 -11.20 -9.30
N HIS A 67 -2.52 -11.77 -8.96
CA HIS A 67 -3.74 -11.01 -8.66
C HIS A 67 -4.67 -11.84 -7.73
N PRO A 68 -4.91 -11.43 -6.47
CA PRO A 68 -5.95 -12.04 -5.66
C PRO A 68 -7.34 -11.71 -6.24
N ASP A 69 -8.32 -12.59 -6.08
CA ASP A 69 -9.70 -12.32 -6.46
C ASP A 69 -10.33 -11.31 -5.48
N THR A 70 -10.23 -10.03 -5.82
CA THR A 70 -10.76 -8.91 -5.04
C THR A 70 -12.28 -8.77 -5.13
N SER A 71 -12.97 -9.57 -5.97
CA SER A 71 -14.44 -9.59 -5.99
C SER A 71 -15.02 -10.38 -4.82
N HIS A 72 -14.26 -11.38 -4.34
CA HIS A 72 -14.69 -12.30 -3.31
C HIS A 72 -14.70 -11.64 -1.91
N PRO A 73 -15.81 -11.71 -1.14
CA PRO A 73 -15.92 -10.97 0.13
C PRO A 73 -14.84 -11.31 1.17
N PRO A 74 -14.48 -12.59 1.40
CA PRO A 74 -13.34 -12.94 2.25
C PRO A 74 -12.01 -12.27 1.87
N THR A 75 -11.73 -12.11 0.57
CA THR A 75 -10.52 -11.43 0.12
C THR A 75 -10.57 -9.95 0.44
N LYS A 76 -11.71 -9.29 0.18
CA LYS A 76 -11.90 -7.87 0.50
C LYS A 76 -11.72 -7.61 2.00
N GLU A 77 -12.34 -8.43 2.84
CA GLU A 77 -12.25 -8.29 4.29
C GLU A 77 -10.82 -8.55 4.79
N ALA A 78 -10.15 -9.57 4.26
CA ALA A 78 -8.76 -9.84 4.60
C ALA A 78 -7.81 -8.69 4.23
N LEU A 79 -8.00 -8.08 3.05
CA LEU A 79 -7.23 -6.89 2.62
C LEU A 79 -7.51 -5.67 3.50
N GLN A 80 -8.76 -5.48 3.93
CA GLN A 80 -9.13 -4.41 4.86
C GLN A 80 -8.50 -4.62 6.25
N ILE A 81 -8.52 -5.85 6.77
CA ILE A 81 -7.85 -6.21 8.02
C ILE A 81 -6.35 -5.95 7.91
N LEU A 82 -5.72 -6.36 6.79
CA LEU A 82 -4.30 -6.13 6.54
C LEU A 82 -3.94 -4.64 6.54
N MET A 83 -4.73 -3.84 5.81
CA MET A 83 -4.60 -2.38 5.78
C MET A 83 -4.69 -1.76 7.18
N ARG A 84 -5.72 -2.13 7.96
CA ARG A 84 -5.90 -1.66 9.34
C ARG A 84 -4.74 -2.08 10.25
N SER A 85 -4.21 -3.28 10.06
CA SER A 85 -3.05 -3.76 10.82
C SER A 85 -1.83 -2.87 10.59
N TYR A 86 -1.53 -2.53 9.33
CA TYR A 86 -0.42 -1.62 9.01
C TYR A 86 -0.63 -0.21 9.55
N LEU A 87 -1.84 0.34 9.46
CA LEU A 87 -2.17 1.65 10.04
C LEU A 87 -2.02 1.67 11.57
N SER A 88 -2.48 0.60 12.23
CA SER A 88 -2.35 0.44 13.67
C SER A 88 -0.88 0.37 14.10
N ASP A 89 -0.08 -0.44 13.40
CA ASP A 89 1.35 -0.57 13.67
C ASP A 89 2.11 0.75 13.44
N LEU A 90 1.79 1.49 12.37
CA LEU A 90 2.33 2.83 12.12
C LEU A 90 2.07 3.83 13.24
N ARG A 91 0.93 3.70 13.92
CA ARG A 91 0.56 4.57 15.04
C ARG A 91 1.23 4.14 16.34
N VAL A 92 1.26 2.84 16.62
CA VAL A 92 1.65 2.31 17.94
C VAL A 92 3.15 2.10 18.05
N ASN A 93 3.84 1.74 16.97
CA ASN A 93 5.13 1.09 17.03
C ASN A 93 6.23 1.90 16.34
N ASN A 94 6.64 3.04 16.92
CA ASN A 94 7.67 3.93 16.34
C ASN A 94 9.06 3.29 16.08
N LYS A 95 9.30 2.08 16.57
CA LYS A 95 10.52 1.30 16.31
C LYS A 95 10.08 0.06 15.57
N GLY A 96 10.12 0.08 14.25
CA GLY A 96 9.79 -1.05 13.38
C GLY A 96 10.65 -2.27 13.70
N ASN A 97 10.29 -2.99 14.76
CA ASN A 97 10.86 -4.27 15.14
C ASN A 97 9.92 -5.31 14.56
N GLU A 98 10.19 -5.75 13.34
CA GLU A 98 10.30 -7.17 12.98
C GLU A 98 10.98 -7.23 11.62
N SER A 99 11.96 -8.13 11.51
CA SER A 99 12.58 -8.61 10.29
C SER A 99 11.53 -9.33 9.43
N ASN A 100 10.54 -8.58 8.95
CA ASN A 100 9.60 -9.04 7.96
C ASN A 100 10.28 -8.86 6.61
N SER A 101 10.77 -9.96 6.05
CA SER A 101 11.12 -10.07 4.64
C SER A 101 9.85 -9.81 3.82
N PHE A 102 9.46 -8.55 3.70
CA PHE A 102 8.40 -8.10 2.81
C PHE A 102 9.05 -7.88 1.44
N PRO A 103 8.83 -8.76 0.46
CA PRO A 103 9.45 -8.64 -0.86
C PRO A 103 8.78 -7.57 -1.73
N GLY A 104 7.69 -6.97 -1.27
CA GLY A 104 7.02 -5.89 -1.98
C GLY A 104 7.92 -4.67 -2.13
N LYS A 105 8.09 -4.20 -3.37
CA LYS A 105 8.91 -3.03 -3.68
C LYS A 105 8.09 -1.77 -3.39
N ARG A 106 8.65 -0.89 -2.55
CA ARG A 106 8.10 0.44 -2.35
C ARG A 106 8.00 1.16 -3.71
N PRO A 107 6.90 1.89 -3.99
CA PRO A 107 6.82 2.71 -5.19
C PRO A 107 7.98 3.72 -5.23
N PHE A 108 8.62 3.87 -6.38
CA PHE A 108 9.87 4.63 -6.50
C PHE A 108 9.68 6.11 -6.18
N PHE A 109 8.55 6.70 -6.58
CA PHE A 109 8.28 8.10 -6.28
C PHE A 109 8.23 8.38 -4.77
N ALA A 110 7.88 7.38 -3.93
CA ALA A 110 7.80 7.56 -2.49
C ALA A 110 9.18 7.75 -1.84
N TYR A 111 10.26 7.25 -2.46
CA TYR A 111 11.64 7.56 -2.05
C TYR A 111 12.06 8.99 -2.38
N MET A 112 11.33 9.68 -3.26
CA MET A 112 11.60 11.06 -3.65
C MET A 112 10.86 12.08 -2.76
N LEU A 113 10.03 11.60 -1.82
CA LEU A 113 9.29 12.41 -0.86
C LEU A 113 10.06 12.52 0.46
N PRO A 114 9.80 13.58 1.27
CA PRO A 114 10.29 13.67 2.63
C PRO A 114 9.90 12.41 3.43
N PRO A 115 10.85 11.81 4.18
CA PRO A 115 10.56 10.62 4.96
C PRO A 115 9.59 10.96 6.09
N PHE A 116 8.60 10.09 6.31
CA PHE A 116 7.68 10.22 7.45
C PHE A 116 8.40 9.96 8.78
N THR A 117 9.31 8.99 8.81
CA THR A 117 10.16 8.62 9.96
C THR A 117 11.56 8.24 9.46
N SER A 118 12.56 8.38 10.32
CA SER A 118 13.94 7.94 10.04
C SER A 118 14.45 7.09 11.21
N PRO A 119 14.74 5.78 11.00
CA PRO A 119 14.61 5.03 9.74
C PRO A 119 13.15 4.86 9.29
N GLU A 120 12.95 4.53 8.00
CA GLU A 120 11.62 4.31 7.44
C GLU A 120 10.88 3.17 8.13
N HIS A 121 9.61 3.41 8.43
CA HIS A 121 8.76 2.43 9.08
C HIS A 121 8.36 1.30 8.11
N PRO A 122 8.62 0.00 8.42
CA PRO A 122 8.29 -1.11 7.52
C PRO A 122 6.81 -1.15 7.11
N SER A 123 5.90 -0.88 8.05
CA SER A 123 4.46 -0.87 7.75
C SER A 123 4.02 0.28 6.83
N LEU A 124 4.82 1.35 6.71
CA LEU A 124 4.57 2.39 5.69
C LEU A 124 4.84 1.82 4.30
N ILE A 125 6.00 1.18 4.13
CA ILE A 125 6.40 0.55 2.85
C ILE A 125 5.35 -0.48 2.42
N LYS A 126 4.92 -1.34 3.36
CA LYS A 126 3.89 -2.35 3.12
C LYS A 126 2.55 -1.74 2.70
N LEU A 127 2.15 -0.66 3.35
CA LEU A 127 0.90 0.04 3.06
C LEU A 127 0.94 0.76 1.71
N GLU A 128 2.03 1.45 1.40
CA GLU A 128 2.24 2.10 0.11
C GLU A 128 2.21 1.08 -1.04
N TRP A 129 2.85 -0.08 -0.86
CA TRP A 129 2.76 -1.19 -1.82
C TRP A 129 1.33 -1.70 -2.00
N LEU A 130 0.60 -1.91 -0.89
CA LEU A 130 -0.78 -2.40 -0.91
C LEU A 130 -1.72 -1.42 -1.62
N ILE A 131 -1.52 -0.11 -1.46
CA ILE A 131 -2.30 0.90 -2.16
C ILE A 131 -1.92 0.92 -3.67
N CYS A 132 -0.65 0.71 -3.99
CA CYS A 132 -0.16 0.65 -5.37
C CYS A 132 -0.58 -0.62 -6.13
N SER A 133 -0.89 -1.71 -5.43
CA SER A 133 -1.38 -2.94 -6.06
C SER A 133 -2.79 -2.80 -6.65
N GLY A 134 -3.57 -1.82 -6.17
CA GLY A 134 -4.94 -1.56 -6.62
C GLY A 134 -5.96 -2.58 -6.14
N TRP A 135 -5.65 -3.34 -5.08
CA TRP A 135 -6.54 -4.40 -4.58
C TRP A 135 -7.56 -3.94 -3.54
N LEU A 136 -7.36 -2.77 -2.95
CA LEU A 136 -8.28 -2.20 -1.97
C LEU A 136 -9.56 -1.70 -2.64
N SER A 137 -10.71 -1.96 -1.99
CA SER A 137 -12.00 -1.46 -2.46
C SER A 137 -12.14 0.06 -2.25
N SER A 138 -13.12 0.68 -2.90
CA SER A 138 -13.47 2.09 -2.71
C SER A 138 -13.76 2.43 -1.24
N GLU A 139 -14.43 1.53 -0.53
CA GLU A 139 -14.78 1.72 0.88
C GLU A 139 -13.52 1.67 1.76
N CYS A 140 -12.61 0.73 1.48
CA CYS A 140 -11.33 0.63 2.19
C CYS A 140 -10.47 1.88 1.97
N LEU A 141 -10.42 2.39 0.73
CA LEU A 141 -9.68 3.60 0.40
C LEU A 141 -10.28 4.85 1.06
N ALA A 142 -11.61 4.94 1.18
CA ALA A 142 -12.29 6.02 1.89
C ALA A 142 -11.96 6.00 3.39
N GLU A 143 -11.98 4.82 4.02
CA GLU A 143 -11.56 4.63 5.41
C GLU A 143 -10.09 5.03 5.63
N LEU A 144 -9.19 4.51 4.77
CA LEU A 144 -7.76 4.84 4.78
C LEU A 144 -7.54 6.35 4.65
N THR A 145 -8.25 6.98 3.71
CA THR A 145 -8.23 8.43 3.48
C THR A 145 -8.59 9.22 4.73
N GLN A 146 -9.68 8.86 5.39
CA GLN A 146 -10.11 9.53 6.61
C GLN A 146 -9.08 9.35 7.72
N TYR A 147 -8.60 8.12 7.92
CA TYR A 147 -7.60 7.82 8.94
C TYR A 147 -6.30 8.60 8.75
N VAL A 148 -5.77 8.65 7.52
CA VAL A 148 -4.52 9.38 7.22
C VAL A 148 -4.68 10.88 7.51
N LYS A 149 -5.82 11.48 7.16
CA LYS A 149 -6.09 12.90 7.45
C LYS A 149 -6.15 13.20 8.94
N GLU A 150 -6.80 12.33 9.72
CA GLU A 150 -7.04 12.58 11.14
C GLU A 150 -5.86 12.17 12.03
N VAL A 151 -5.16 11.09 11.68
CA VAL A 151 -4.17 10.44 12.55
C VAL A 151 -2.73 10.60 12.04
N LEU A 152 -2.52 10.63 10.72
CA LEU A 152 -1.20 10.69 10.09
C LEU A 152 -1.04 11.88 9.12
N PRO A 153 -1.41 13.12 9.50
CA PRO A 153 -1.46 14.26 8.57
C PRO A 153 -0.08 14.69 8.04
N SER A 154 1.02 14.28 8.68
CA SER A 154 2.38 14.55 8.22
C SER A 154 2.91 13.49 7.24
N CYS A 155 2.18 12.41 7.00
CA CYS A 155 2.61 11.35 6.09
C CYS A 155 2.23 11.69 4.64
N LEU A 156 3.11 12.44 3.96
CA LEU A 156 2.86 12.93 2.61
C LEU A 156 2.63 11.81 1.59
N SER A 157 3.39 10.71 1.66
CA SER A 157 3.24 9.59 0.73
C SER A 157 1.85 8.95 0.82
N LEU A 158 1.32 8.74 2.03
CA LEU A 158 -0.03 8.21 2.22
C LEU A 158 -1.12 9.20 1.82
N LEU A 159 -0.93 10.51 2.07
CA LEU A 159 -1.87 11.54 1.61
C LEU A 159 -2.00 11.53 0.08
N ILE A 160 -0.87 11.42 -0.62
CA ILE A 160 -0.83 11.35 -2.08
C ILE A 160 -1.47 10.05 -2.59
N LEU A 161 -1.10 8.91 -1.99
CA LEU A 161 -1.55 7.59 -2.45
C LEU A 161 -3.02 7.31 -2.16
N ALA A 162 -3.52 7.73 -1.00
CA ALA A 162 -4.90 7.52 -0.57
C ALA A 162 -5.90 8.34 -1.40
N GLN A 163 -5.52 9.55 -1.80
CA GLN A 163 -6.38 10.49 -2.52
C GLN A 163 -5.66 11.08 -3.72
N PRO A 164 -5.61 10.40 -4.86
CA PRO A 164 -4.91 10.91 -6.04
C PRO A 164 -5.39 12.30 -6.49
N SER A 165 -6.69 12.59 -6.39
CA SER A 165 -7.28 13.88 -6.81
C SER A 165 -6.84 15.08 -5.95
N ALA A 166 -6.78 14.91 -4.62
CA ALA A 166 -6.33 15.96 -3.70
C ALA A 166 -4.80 15.92 -3.45
N GLY A 167 -4.21 14.74 -3.63
CA GLY A 167 -2.80 14.46 -3.41
C GLY A 167 -1.90 14.94 -4.54
N LEU A 168 -2.40 14.97 -5.77
CA LEU A 168 -1.62 15.42 -6.92
C LEU A 168 -1.23 16.92 -6.83
N PRO A 169 -2.12 17.85 -6.45
CA PRO A 169 -1.72 19.22 -6.11
C PRO A 169 -0.65 19.29 -5.03
N LEU A 170 -0.76 18.47 -3.96
CA LEU A 170 0.25 18.43 -2.89
C LEU A 170 1.62 17.96 -3.40
N LEU A 171 1.64 16.95 -4.26
CA LEU A 171 2.86 16.47 -4.92
C LEU A 171 3.50 17.58 -5.77
N ILE A 172 2.68 18.29 -6.55
CA ILE A 172 3.13 19.38 -7.41
C ILE A 172 3.75 20.51 -6.59
N ASP A 173 3.08 20.92 -5.52
CA ASP A 173 3.49 22.06 -4.71
C ASP A 173 4.70 21.75 -3.81
N GLN A 174 4.79 20.55 -3.25
CA GLN A 174 5.81 20.20 -2.25
C GLN A 174 7.00 19.43 -2.83
N CYS A 175 6.77 18.60 -3.85
CA CYS A 175 7.76 17.66 -4.38
C CYS A 175 7.70 17.55 -5.91
N PRO A 176 7.89 18.67 -6.65
CA PRO A 176 7.77 18.67 -8.11
C PRO A 176 8.72 17.69 -8.80
N GLN A 177 9.88 17.43 -8.19
CA GLN A 177 10.85 16.45 -8.68
C GLN A 177 10.31 15.02 -8.74
N ALA A 178 9.30 14.68 -7.94
CA ALA A 178 8.74 13.32 -7.86
C ALA A 178 7.64 13.08 -8.90
N ILE A 179 7.15 14.11 -9.59
CA ILE A 179 6.07 14.02 -10.60
C ILE A 179 6.41 13.05 -11.73
N PRO A 180 7.62 13.09 -12.35
CA PRO A 180 7.96 12.16 -13.42
C PRO A 180 8.00 10.69 -12.97
N GLN A 181 8.30 10.43 -11.70
CA GLN A 181 8.27 9.05 -11.20
C GLN A 181 6.86 8.63 -10.79
N TYR A 182 6.09 9.53 -10.17
CA TYR A 182 4.71 9.28 -9.77
C TYR A 182 3.84 8.89 -10.97
N THR A 183 4.00 9.60 -12.08
CA THR A 183 3.33 9.30 -13.36
C THR A 183 3.64 7.89 -13.86
N LYS A 184 4.91 7.48 -13.87
CA LYS A 184 5.35 6.14 -14.29
C LYS A 184 4.80 5.05 -13.37
N ASP A 185 4.77 5.32 -12.06
CA ASP A 185 4.38 4.34 -11.06
C ASP A 185 2.85 4.17 -10.95
N ARG A 186 2.06 5.24 -11.19
CA ARG A 186 0.62 5.27 -10.88
C ARG A 186 -0.31 5.57 -12.05
N LEU A 187 0.05 6.46 -12.96
CA LEU A 187 -0.86 6.90 -14.02
C LEU A 187 -0.82 5.91 -15.18
N LYS A 188 -1.74 4.94 -15.14
CA LYS A 188 -1.93 3.97 -16.23
C LYS A 188 -3.02 4.40 -17.23
N ASN A 189 -3.85 5.37 -16.85
CA ASN A 189 -5.00 5.82 -17.64
C ASN A 189 -4.75 7.21 -18.24
N GLU A 190 -5.17 7.39 -19.49
CA GLU A 190 -4.99 8.64 -20.24
C GLU A 190 -5.77 9.82 -19.62
N ALA A 191 -6.91 9.55 -18.98
CA ALA A 191 -7.73 10.57 -18.32
C ALA A 191 -7.00 11.22 -17.12
N ASP A 192 -6.38 10.39 -16.26
CA ASP A 192 -5.64 10.88 -15.10
C ASP A 192 -4.35 11.61 -15.53
N LEU A 193 -3.72 11.16 -16.63
CA LEU A 193 -2.59 11.85 -17.24
C LEU A 193 -2.98 13.24 -17.77
N LYS A 194 -4.11 13.35 -18.48
CA LYS A 194 -4.64 14.64 -18.97
C LYS A 194 -4.96 15.60 -17.83
N GLN A 195 -5.58 15.10 -16.76
CA GLN A 195 -5.85 15.91 -15.57
C GLN A 195 -4.55 16.46 -14.97
N MET A 196 -3.51 15.64 -14.88
CA MET A 196 -2.22 16.10 -14.37
C MET A 196 -1.55 17.12 -15.29
N ILE A 197 -1.58 16.91 -16.61
CA ILE A 197 -1.03 17.85 -17.59
C ILE A 197 -1.71 19.23 -17.44
N SER A 198 -3.04 19.25 -17.33
CA SER A 198 -3.78 20.50 -17.12
C SER A 198 -3.39 21.21 -15.81
N LEU A 199 -3.18 20.47 -14.72
CA LEU A 199 -2.70 21.04 -13.46
C LEU A 199 -1.28 21.61 -13.58
N LEU A 200 -0.41 20.96 -14.35
CA LEU A 200 0.95 21.42 -14.61
C LEU A 200 0.95 22.68 -15.48
N GLU A 201 0.13 22.76 -16.53
CA GLU A 201 -0.01 23.93 -17.39
C GLU A 201 -0.38 25.18 -16.58
N VAL A 202 -1.40 25.07 -15.71
CA VAL A 202 -1.79 26.17 -14.80
C VAL A 202 -0.63 26.59 -13.88
N LYS A 203 0.23 25.66 -13.47
CA LYS A 203 1.39 25.97 -12.63
C LYS A 203 2.52 26.62 -13.41
N VAL A 204 2.77 26.20 -14.66
CA VAL A 204 3.74 26.82 -15.57
C VAL A 204 3.39 28.29 -15.82
N GLU A 205 2.11 28.61 -16.05
CA GLU A 205 1.66 30.01 -16.24
C GLU A 205 2.00 30.93 -15.06
N ASN A 206 2.06 30.35 -13.86
CA ASN A 206 2.38 31.07 -12.61
C ASN A 206 3.83 30.85 -12.16
N ASP A 207 4.66 30.15 -12.94
CA ASP A 207 5.99 29.71 -12.56
C ASP A 207 7.07 30.75 -12.88
N THR A 208 7.44 31.50 -11.86
CA THR A 208 8.55 32.47 -11.97
C THR A 208 9.94 31.83 -11.93
N LYS A 209 10.04 30.53 -11.63
CA LYS A 209 11.31 29.81 -11.42
C LYS A 209 11.64 28.79 -12.53
N GLY A 210 10.72 28.53 -13.46
CA GLY A 210 10.91 27.61 -14.59
C GLY A 210 11.07 26.14 -14.20
N ILE A 211 10.54 25.74 -13.04
CA ILE A 211 10.59 24.38 -12.49
C ILE A 211 9.66 23.43 -13.27
N TYR A 212 8.47 23.90 -13.65
CA TYR A 212 7.42 23.02 -14.20
C TYR A 212 7.49 22.84 -15.72
N GLU A 213 8.07 23.81 -16.44
CA GLU A 213 8.18 23.75 -17.90
C GLU A 213 8.96 22.54 -18.45
N PRO A 214 10.14 22.15 -17.90
CA PRO A 214 10.82 20.93 -18.34
C PRO A 214 10.02 19.65 -18.02
N ILE A 215 9.31 19.62 -16.88
CA ILE A 215 8.48 18.49 -16.46
C ILE A 215 7.29 18.30 -17.40
N LEU A 216 6.65 19.40 -17.80
CA LEU A 216 5.55 19.41 -18.77
C LEU A 216 6.03 18.92 -20.15
N LYS A 217 7.20 19.38 -20.62
CA LYS A 217 7.78 18.96 -21.92
C LYS A 217 8.09 17.46 -21.96
N GLU A 218 8.62 16.89 -20.88
CA GLU A 218 8.88 15.44 -20.76
C GLU A 218 7.57 14.61 -20.84
N ARG A 219 6.42 15.20 -20.47
CA ARG A 219 5.12 14.50 -20.44
C ARG A 219 4.26 14.73 -21.66
N ALA A 220 4.38 15.89 -22.32
CA ALA A 220 3.65 16.22 -23.54
C ALA A 220 4.18 15.50 -24.79
N HIS A 221 5.42 14.98 -24.76
CA HIS A 221 6.03 14.22 -25.87
C HIS A 221 6.48 12.83 -25.38
N PRO A 222 5.62 11.79 -25.47
CA PRO A 222 5.97 10.44 -25.01
C PRO A 222 7.06 9.73 -25.86
N ASP A 223 7.44 10.28 -27.01
CA ASP A 223 8.28 9.61 -27.99
C ASP A 223 9.73 10.10 -27.96
N THR A 224 10.53 9.49 -27.08
CA THR A 224 11.92 9.07 -27.37
C THR A 224 12.45 8.32 -26.15
N HIS A 225 12.07 7.05 -26.01
CA HIS A 225 12.88 5.93 -25.49
C HIS A 225 11.99 4.69 -25.29
N PHE A 226 11.42 4.21 -26.39
CA PHE A 226 11.30 2.77 -26.61
C PHE A 226 12.32 2.42 -27.70
N SER A 227 13.50 1.96 -27.26
CA SER A 227 14.46 1.21 -28.05
C SER A 227 15.20 0.30 -27.09
#